data_AF-A0A3N0ZTY6-F1
#
_entry.id   AF-A0A3N0ZTY6-F1
#
_cell.length_a   1.000
_cell.length_b   1.000
_cell.length_c   1.000
_cell.angle_alpha   90.00
_cell.angle_beta   90.00
_cell.angle_gamma   90.00
#
_symmetry.space_group_name_H-M   'P 1'
#
loop_
_entity.id
_entity.type
_entity.pdbx_description
1 polymer ?
#
loop_
_entity_poly.entity_id
_entity_poly.type
_entity_poly.pdbx_seq_one_letter_code
_entity_poly.pdbx_strand_id
1 'polypeptide(L)'
;MQRLFKINRPINITTIIVISFFLLTCTKVEEKKEEVKSVNTQQIFISSIKGGDWHSNSTWIQGNVPTPDADVNITGKVTINGKAECLNLLIDNGATLELSTKAELVVKHHVINEGTIINNGSLKTKDDN
;
A
#
# COMPACT_ATOMS: atom_id res chain seq x y z
N MET A 1 -37.30 7.60 25.61
CA MET A 1 -36.30 6.89 24.78
C MET A 1 -36.83 5.50 24.48
N GLN A 2 -36.85 5.15 23.19
CA GLN A 2 -37.43 3.96 22.54
C GLN A 2 -36.63 2.68 22.83
N ARG A 3 -37.05 1.42 22.57
CA ARG A 3 -38.32 0.65 22.44
C ARG A 3 -37.83 -0.82 22.45
N LEU A 4 -38.20 -1.63 23.44
CA LEU A 4 -39.22 -2.69 23.38
C LEU A 4 -39.01 -3.77 22.29
N PHE A 5 -38.43 -4.92 22.66
CA PHE A 5 -38.67 -6.20 21.98
C PHE A 5 -39.70 -7.01 22.78
N LYS A 6 -40.91 -7.18 22.22
CA LYS A 6 -41.94 -8.09 22.74
C LYS A 6 -41.99 -9.32 21.83
N ILE A 7 -41.83 -10.51 22.41
CA ILE A 7 -42.25 -11.77 21.80
C ILE A 7 -43.60 -12.13 22.44
N ASN A 8 -44.66 -12.28 21.64
CA ASN A 8 -46.00 -12.62 22.16
C ASN A 8 -46.91 -13.38 21.14
N ARG A 9 -46.68 -14.70 21.00
CA ARG A 9 -47.62 -15.81 20.62
C ARG A 9 -48.40 -15.75 19.27
N PRO A 10 -49.17 -16.80 18.86
CA PRO A 10 -48.85 -18.22 18.65
C PRO A 10 -48.94 -18.64 17.15
N ILE A 11 -48.33 -19.77 16.80
CA ILE A 11 -48.30 -20.40 15.47
C ILE A 11 -49.69 -20.96 15.09
N ASN A 12 -50.21 -20.64 13.91
CA ASN A 12 -51.49 -21.16 13.41
C ASN A 12 -51.27 -22.07 12.18
N ILE A 13 -51.77 -23.31 12.25
CA ILE A 13 -51.40 -24.48 11.46
C ILE A 13 -52.57 -24.89 10.54
N THR A 14 -52.95 -24.07 9.55
CA THR A 14 -54.15 -24.36 8.73
C THR A 14 -54.02 -24.08 7.24
N THR A 15 -52.82 -24.09 6.66
CA THR A 15 -52.69 -24.07 5.20
C THR A 15 -51.56 -25.00 4.76
N ILE A 16 -51.80 -26.30 4.91
CA ILE A 16 -51.02 -27.36 4.27
C ILE A 16 -51.98 -28.06 3.29
N ILE A 17 -51.45 -28.44 2.12
CA ILE A 17 -52.02 -29.30 1.07
C ILE A 17 -53.06 -28.53 0.21
N VAL A 18 -52.89 -28.28 -1.10
CA VAL A 18 -52.58 -29.16 -2.23
C VAL A 18 -52.02 -28.27 -3.38
N ILE A 19 -51.35 -28.89 -4.36
CA ILE A 19 -50.78 -28.36 -5.62
C ILE A 19 -49.25 -28.23 -5.47
N SER A 20 -48.55 -29.36 -5.46
CA SER A 20 -48.04 -30.05 -6.65
C SER A 20 -46.79 -29.39 -7.21
N PHE A 21 -45.71 -30.16 -7.16
CA PHE A 21 -44.68 -30.24 -8.19
C PHE A 21 -44.06 -28.91 -8.60
N PHE A 22 -42.99 -28.52 -7.91
CA PHE A 22 -41.76 -28.27 -8.67
C PHE A 22 -40.54 -28.37 -7.75
N LEU A 23 -39.69 -29.33 -8.11
CA LEU A 23 -38.29 -29.49 -7.76
C LEU A 23 -37.75 -28.67 -6.58
N LEU A 24 -37.50 -29.40 -5.51
CA LEU A 24 -36.35 -29.20 -4.65
C LEU A 24 -35.07 -29.28 -5.50
N THR A 25 -34.62 -28.16 -6.07
CA THR A 25 -33.18 -27.97 -6.28
C THR A 25 -32.67 -27.21 -5.07
N CYS A 26 -32.14 -27.97 -4.12
CA CYS A 26 -31.21 -27.43 -3.15
C CYS A 26 -30.02 -26.90 -3.96
N THR A 27 -30.01 -25.61 -4.28
CA THR A 27 -28.79 -24.95 -4.73
C THR A 27 -27.86 -24.99 -3.53
N LYS A 28 -27.04 -26.03 -3.50
CA LYS A 28 -25.84 -26.09 -2.69
C LYS A 28 -25.07 -24.83 -3.04
N VAL A 29 -25.17 -23.80 -2.21
CA VAL A 29 -24.22 -22.71 -2.19
C VAL A 29 -22.95 -23.37 -1.66
N GLU A 30 -22.17 -23.93 -2.56
CA GLU A 30 -20.77 -24.15 -2.28
C GLU A 30 -20.19 -22.76 -2.06
N GLU A 31 -20.06 -22.38 -0.79
CA GLU A 31 -19.09 -21.40 -0.36
C GLU A 31 -17.73 -21.92 -0.81
N LYS A 32 -17.39 -21.63 -2.07
CA LYS A 32 -16.01 -21.58 -2.48
C LYS A 32 -15.42 -20.45 -1.67
N LYS A 33 -14.75 -20.83 -0.58
CA LYS A 33 -13.78 -20.00 0.10
C LYS A 33 -12.74 -19.63 -0.95
N GLU A 34 -12.99 -18.52 -1.63
CA GLU A 34 -12.02 -17.89 -2.48
C GLU A 34 -10.87 -17.52 -1.54
N GLU A 35 -9.75 -18.23 -1.68
CA GLU A 35 -8.54 -17.92 -0.97
C GLU A 35 -8.18 -16.50 -1.40
N VAL A 36 -8.44 -15.53 -0.52
CA VAL A 36 -8.04 -14.14 -0.74
C VAL A 36 -6.51 -14.17 -0.82
N LYS A 37 -6.00 -14.23 -2.06
CA LYS A 37 -4.60 -13.92 -2.33
C LYS A 37 -4.37 -12.56 -1.69
N SER A 38 -3.39 -12.50 -0.78
CA SER A 38 -3.00 -11.25 -0.15
C SER A 38 -2.86 -10.19 -1.24
N VAL A 39 -3.64 -9.11 -1.14
CA VAL A 39 -3.43 -7.94 -1.99
C VAL A 39 -2.05 -7.44 -1.61
N ASN A 40 -1.05 -7.71 -2.45
CA ASN A 40 0.29 -7.17 -2.30
C ASN A 40 0.20 -5.68 -2.66
N THR A 41 -0.22 -4.86 -1.72
CA THR A 41 -0.18 -3.41 -1.86
C THR A 41 1.29 -3.00 -1.85
N GLN A 42 1.82 -2.61 -3.01
CA GLN A 42 3.13 -1.97 -3.07
C GLN A 42 3.12 -0.78 -2.10
N GLN A 43 4.02 -0.81 -1.13
CA GLN A 43 4.06 0.19 -0.08
C GLN A 43 4.75 1.44 -0.63
N ILE A 44 4.00 2.54 -0.68
CA ILE A 44 4.53 3.86 -1.02
C ILE A 44 5.05 4.50 0.26
N PHE A 45 6.30 4.93 0.26
CA PHE A 45 6.95 5.72 1.30
C PHE A 45 7.04 7.16 0.85
N ILE A 46 6.62 8.09 1.71
CA ILE A 46 6.56 9.51 1.38
C ILE A 46 7.43 10.24 2.39
N SER A 47 8.43 10.99 1.91
CA SER A 47 9.23 11.81 2.82
C SER A 47 8.39 12.96 3.37
N SER A 48 8.69 13.41 4.57
CA SER A 48 8.10 14.62 5.13
C SER A 48 8.63 15.86 4.42
N ILE A 49 7.84 16.94 4.42
CA ILE A 49 8.26 18.23 3.85
C ILE A 49 9.53 18.80 4.51
N LYS A 50 9.76 18.48 5.79
CA LYS A 50 10.96 18.88 6.53
C LYS A 50 12.20 18.17 5.96
N GLY A 51 12.00 16.98 5.40
CA GLY A 51 13.07 16.13 4.92
C GLY A 51 13.91 15.56 6.06
N GLY A 52 15.10 15.08 5.71
CA GLY A 52 16.01 14.44 6.65
C GLY A 52 16.90 13.38 5.99
N ASP A 53 17.54 12.57 6.82
CA ASP A 53 18.36 11.46 6.36
C ASP A 53 17.49 10.28 5.90
N TRP A 54 17.80 9.69 4.76
CA TRP A 54 17.06 8.55 4.19
C TRP A 54 16.91 7.39 5.18
N HIS A 55 17.92 7.13 6.01
CA HIS A 55 17.95 6.03 6.97
C HIS A 55 17.29 6.38 8.31
N SER A 56 16.70 7.57 8.44
CA SER A 56 15.94 7.96 9.63
C SER A 56 14.45 7.73 9.45
N ASN A 57 13.84 7.01 10.40
CA ASN A 57 12.38 6.86 10.48
C ASN A 57 11.63 8.20 10.47
N SER A 58 12.22 9.26 11.05
CA SER A 58 11.61 10.59 11.13
C SER A 58 11.51 11.32 9.79
N THR A 59 12.25 10.87 8.78
CA THR A 59 12.20 11.41 7.42
C THR A 59 10.91 11.01 6.72
N TRP A 60 10.30 9.88 7.11
CA TRP A 60 9.19 9.26 6.41
C TRP A 60 7.88 9.43 7.18
N ILE A 61 6.81 9.80 6.48
CA ILE A 61 5.48 10.04 7.08
C ILE A 61 4.96 8.77 7.79
N GLN A 62 5.30 7.60 7.25
CA GLN A 62 4.93 6.28 7.74
C GLN A 62 5.71 5.87 9.00
N GLY A 63 6.74 6.62 9.39
CA GLY A 63 7.58 6.33 10.56
C GLY A 63 8.53 5.14 10.39
N ASN A 64 8.72 4.65 9.17
CA ASN A 64 9.62 3.55 8.81
C ASN A 64 10.45 3.92 7.57
N VAL A 65 11.67 3.39 7.48
CA VAL A 65 12.54 3.56 6.30
C VAL A 65 12.06 2.70 5.11
N PRO A 66 12.13 3.20 3.86
CA PRO A 66 11.80 2.44 2.67
C PRO A 66 12.60 1.14 2.57
N THR A 67 11.92 0.08 2.17
CA THR A 67 12.56 -1.18 1.80
C THR A 67 13.04 -1.12 0.36
N PRO A 68 13.94 -2.03 -0.07
CA PRO A 68 14.37 -2.08 -1.47
C PRO A 68 13.26 -2.31 -2.50
N ASP A 69 12.08 -2.77 -2.09
CA ASP A 69 10.93 -3.05 -2.97
C ASP A 69 9.83 -1.98 -2.84
N ALA A 70 10.12 -0.88 -2.14
CA ALA A 70 9.18 0.21 -1.92
C ALA A 70 9.17 1.22 -3.07
N ASP A 71 8.01 1.81 -3.31
CA ASP A 71 7.90 3.03 -4.09
C ASP A 71 8.19 4.23 -3.19
N VAL A 72 9.03 5.15 -3.63
CA VAL A 72 9.46 6.29 -2.83
C VAL A 72 9.04 7.59 -3.51
N ASN A 73 8.36 8.47 -2.76
CA ASN A 73 8.12 9.85 -3.14
C ASN A 73 8.88 10.82 -2.21
N ILE A 74 9.75 11.64 -2.78
CA ILE A 74 10.51 12.67 -2.10
C ILE A 74 9.78 14.02 -2.24
N THR A 75 9.21 14.51 -1.13
CA THR A 75 8.45 15.77 -1.08
C THR A 75 9.23 16.93 -0.44
N GLY A 76 10.27 16.62 0.33
CA GLY A 76 11.17 17.58 0.99
C GLY A 76 12.65 17.35 0.65
N LYS A 77 13.56 17.92 1.44
CA LYS A 77 15.01 17.69 1.27
C LYS A 77 15.45 16.37 1.91
N VAL A 78 15.76 15.34 1.12
CA VAL A 78 16.27 14.06 1.63
C VAL A 78 17.75 13.90 1.31
N THR A 79 18.55 13.50 2.31
CA THR A 79 19.97 13.22 2.17
C THR A 79 20.24 11.73 2.30
N ILE A 80 21.07 11.15 1.43
CA ILE A 80 21.56 9.78 1.54
C ILE A 80 23.04 9.85 1.92
N ASN A 81 23.39 9.23 3.05
CA ASN A 81 24.77 9.18 3.55
C ASN A 81 25.43 7.79 3.46
N GLY A 82 24.70 6.79 2.94
CA GLY A 82 25.15 5.41 2.82
C GLY A 82 24.47 4.71 1.64
N LYS A 83 24.19 3.41 1.78
CA LYS A 83 23.50 2.63 0.76
C LYS A 83 21.99 2.71 0.91
N ALA A 84 21.29 3.03 -0.15
CA ALA A 84 19.84 3.06 -0.22
C ALA A 84 19.36 2.34 -1.48
N GLU A 85 18.20 1.70 -1.38
CA GLU A 85 17.55 1.03 -2.51
C GLU A 85 16.05 1.29 -2.47
N CYS A 86 15.44 1.39 -3.64
CA CYS A 86 13.99 1.42 -3.79
C CYS A 86 13.57 0.82 -5.14
N LEU A 87 12.28 0.51 -5.27
CA LEU A 87 11.69 0.02 -6.49
C LEU A 87 11.55 1.15 -7.51
N ASN A 88 10.78 2.17 -7.15
CA ASN A 88 10.55 3.37 -7.95
C ASN A 88 10.90 4.61 -7.12
N LEU A 89 11.38 5.65 -7.79
CA LEU A 89 11.69 6.94 -7.17
C LEU A 89 10.98 8.06 -7.91
N LEU A 90 10.15 8.81 -7.17
CA LEU A 90 9.59 10.09 -7.58
C LEU A 90 10.22 11.19 -6.73
N ILE A 91 10.66 12.27 -7.36
CA ILE A 91 11.10 13.50 -6.70
C ILE A 91 10.16 14.61 -7.14
N ASP A 92 9.36 15.12 -6.20
CA ASP A 92 8.37 16.15 -6.47
C ASP A 92 9.05 17.50 -6.79
N ASN A 93 8.31 18.37 -7.49
CA ASN A 93 8.79 19.71 -7.79
C ASN A 93 9.10 20.51 -6.50
N GLY A 94 10.26 21.15 -6.47
CA GLY A 94 10.77 21.85 -5.29
C GLY A 94 11.43 20.96 -4.23
N ALA A 95 11.34 19.64 -4.36
CA ALA A 95 12.04 18.70 -3.48
C ALA A 95 13.51 18.55 -3.90
N THR A 96 14.33 18.03 -2.99
CA THR A 96 15.76 17.82 -3.23
C THR A 96 16.18 16.44 -2.72
N LEU A 97 16.84 15.66 -3.56
CA LEU A 97 17.55 14.45 -3.17
C LEU A 97 19.05 14.69 -3.26
N GLU A 98 19.76 14.55 -2.15
CA GLU A 98 21.20 14.78 -2.05
C GLU A 98 21.93 13.49 -1.70
N LEU A 99 22.84 13.04 -2.56
CA LEU A 99 23.72 11.91 -2.31
C LEU A 99 25.08 12.44 -1.84
N SER A 100 25.53 12.00 -0.67
CA SER A 100 26.87 12.31 -0.18
C SER A 100 27.95 11.58 -0.99
N THR A 101 29.22 11.96 -0.81
CA THR A 101 30.34 11.43 -1.62
C THR A 101 30.51 9.91 -1.58
N LYS A 102 30.02 9.24 -0.54
CA LYS A 102 30.10 7.78 -0.37
C LYS A 102 28.73 7.09 -0.44
N ALA A 103 27.70 7.84 -0.80
CA ALA A 103 26.35 7.33 -0.93
C ALA A 103 26.19 6.52 -2.22
N GLU A 104 25.35 5.49 -2.14
CA GLU A 104 24.92 4.69 -3.28
C GLU A 104 23.40 4.58 -3.22
N LEU A 105 22.72 5.03 -4.27
CA LEU A 105 21.29 4.80 -4.46
C LEU A 105 21.09 3.89 -5.67
N VAL A 106 20.42 2.76 -5.46
CA VAL A 106 19.97 1.88 -6.54
C VAL A 106 18.46 1.99 -6.68
N VAL A 107 18.01 2.39 -7.87
CA VAL A 107 16.58 2.40 -8.22
C VAL A 107 16.32 1.26 -9.19
N LYS A 108 15.52 0.28 -8.77
CA LYS A 108 15.35 -0.98 -9.51
C LYS A 108 14.53 -0.82 -10.78
N HIS A 109 13.60 0.12 -10.83
CA HIS A 109 12.76 0.39 -11.98
C HIS A 109 12.92 1.84 -12.42
N HIS A 110 11.97 2.73 -12.09
CA HIS A 110 11.89 4.04 -12.72
C HIS A 110 12.31 5.16 -11.77
N VAL A 111 12.95 6.17 -12.33
CA VAL A 111 13.18 7.48 -11.70
C VAL A 111 12.36 8.53 -12.45
N ILE A 112 11.48 9.22 -11.74
CA ILE A 112 10.77 10.41 -12.22
C ILE A 112 11.30 11.58 -11.39
N ASN A 113 11.95 12.54 -12.04
CA ASN A 113 12.54 13.68 -11.37
C ASN A 113 11.92 14.99 -11.85
N GLU A 114 11.04 15.56 -11.03
CA GLU A 114 10.49 16.90 -11.20
C GLU A 114 11.18 17.93 -10.28
N GLY A 115 12.12 17.48 -9.45
CA GLY A 115 12.87 18.30 -8.49
C GLY A 115 14.36 18.38 -8.79
N THR A 116 15.17 18.47 -7.72
CA THR A 116 16.64 18.59 -7.81
C THR A 116 17.34 17.35 -7.28
N ILE A 117 18.29 16.82 -8.05
CA ILE A 117 19.24 15.79 -7.58
C ILE A 117 20.63 16.42 -7.45
N ILE A 118 21.19 16.37 -6.24
CA ILE A 118 22.59 16.72 -5.96
C ILE A 118 23.36 15.41 -5.80
N ASN A 119 23.99 14.95 -6.87
CA ASN A 119 24.69 13.67 -6.87
C ASN A 119 26.20 13.84 -6.67
N ASN A 120 26.67 13.70 -5.43
CA ASN A 120 28.11 13.59 -5.15
C ASN A 120 28.59 12.13 -5.02
N GLY A 121 27.67 11.17 -5.06
CA GLY A 121 27.92 9.74 -4.88
C GLY A 121 27.65 8.93 -6.15
N SER A 122 26.96 7.80 -6.00
CA SER A 122 26.53 6.95 -7.12
C SER A 122 25.01 6.78 -7.13
N LEU A 123 24.39 7.14 -8.25
CA LEU A 123 23.00 6.82 -8.56
C LEU A 123 23.02 5.79 -9.70
N LYS A 124 22.38 4.64 -9.50
CA LYS A 124 22.28 3.57 -10.50
C LYS A 124 20.83 3.26 -10.77
N THR A 125 20.46 3.16 -12.04
CA THR A 125 19.20 2.57 -12.44
C THR A 125 19.46 1.17 -13.00
N LYS A 126 18.43 0.34 -13.12
CA LYS A 126 18.55 -1.02 -13.67
C LYS A 126 19.08 -1.06 -15.11
N ASP A 127 19.01 0.05 -15.83
CA ASP A 127 19.47 0.15 -17.22
C ASP A 127 20.99 0.40 -17.35
N ASP A 128 21.70 0.61 -16.22
CA ASP A 128 23.13 0.92 -16.20
C ASP A 128 24.06 -0.32 -16.07
N ASN A 129 23.55 -1.55 -16.28
CA ASN A 129 24.31 -2.82 -16.20
C ASN A 129 24.27 -3.63 -17.51
#